data_AF-A0A059ZPY9-F1
#
_entry.id   AF-A0A059ZPY9-F1
#
_cell.length_a   1.000
_cell.length_b   1.000
_cell.length_c   1.000
_cell.angle_alpha   90.00
_cell.angle_beta   90.00
_cell.angle_gamma   90.00
#
_symmetry.space_group_name_H-M   'P 1'
#
loop_
_entity.id
_entity.type
_entity.pdbx_description
1 polymer ?
#
loop_
_entity_poly.entity_id
_entity_poly.type
_entity_poly.pdbx_seq_one_letter_code
_entity_poly.pdbx_strand_id
1 'polypeptide(L)'
;MREYRLAIAAGQAQLSAGLAPTPTWGYRGAILGPSLRIPRGEPIRILVHNGLDQSTTTHWHGAHVPGDMDGGPQSLIAPGRTWHYHYTIDQPEATLW
;
A
#
# COMPACT_ATOMS: atom_id res chain seq x y z
N MET A 1 -0.41 -15.24 -12.54
CA MET A 1 0.07 -14.00 -11.89
C MET A 1 -1.09 -13.40 -11.13
N ARG A 2 -1.01 -13.39 -9.80
CA ARG A 2 -2.05 -12.82 -8.94
C ARG A 2 -1.94 -11.30 -8.92
N GLU A 3 -3.08 -10.63 -8.89
CA GLU A 3 -3.16 -9.17 -8.88
C GLU A 3 -3.85 -8.66 -7.61
N TYR A 4 -3.26 -7.63 -7.02
CA TYR A 4 -3.85 -6.86 -5.93
C TYR A 4 -4.04 -5.41 -6.40
N ARG A 5 -5.12 -4.78 -5.94
CA ARG A 5 -5.40 -3.38 -6.21
C ARG A 5 -5.59 -2.69 -4.89
N LEU A 6 -4.86 -1.62 -4.60
CA LEU A 6 -4.99 -0.80 -3.43
C LEU A 6 -5.30 0.64 -3.87
N ALA A 7 -6.06 1.37 -3.05
CA ALA A 7 -6.36 2.77 -3.27
C ALA A 7 -6.10 3.52 -1.98
N ILE A 8 -5.18 4.49 -2.01
CA ILE A 8 -4.96 5.43 -0.92
C ILE A 8 -6.08 6.45 -1.00
N ALA A 9 -6.85 6.62 0.07
CA ALA A 9 -7.99 7.52 0.09
C ALA A 9 -8.11 8.22 1.43
N ALA A 10 -8.71 9.40 1.40
CA ALA A 10 -9.15 10.08 2.60
C ALA A 10 -10.40 9.42 3.19
N GLY A 11 -10.50 9.45 4.51
CA GLY A 11 -11.62 8.93 5.28
C GLY A 11 -11.69 9.55 6.66
N GLN A 12 -12.54 8.99 7.51
CA GLN A 12 -12.69 9.40 8.90
C GLN A 12 -12.85 8.17 9.79
N ALA A 13 -12.24 8.17 10.97
CA ALA A 13 -12.35 7.09 11.95
C ALA A 13 -12.73 7.64 13.34
N GLN A 14 -13.59 6.91 14.05
CA GLN A 14 -13.92 7.22 15.45
C GLN A 14 -12.83 6.65 16.36
N LEU A 15 -11.77 7.43 16.62
CA LEU A 15 -10.63 6.96 17.41
C LEU A 15 -10.80 7.11 18.93
N SER A 16 -11.72 7.96 19.38
CA SER A 16 -11.98 8.19 20.80
C SER A 16 -13.46 8.45 21.02
N ALA A 17 -14.08 7.72 21.95
CA ALA A 17 -15.51 7.85 22.22
C ALA A 17 -15.86 9.28 22.69
N GLY A 18 -16.99 9.81 22.21
CA GLY A 18 -17.47 11.14 22.59
C GLY A 18 -16.76 12.33 21.91
N LEU A 19 -15.76 12.09 21.06
CA LEU A 19 -15.12 13.13 20.23
C LEU A 19 -15.60 13.05 18.78
N ALA A 20 -15.39 14.11 18.02
CA ALA A 20 -15.64 14.10 16.57
C ALA A 20 -14.73 13.06 15.86
N PRO A 21 -15.20 12.44 14.75
CA PRO A 21 -14.37 11.55 13.94
C PRO A 21 -13.09 12.23 13.47
N THR A 22 -11.97 11.51 13.59
CA THR A 22 -10.66 12.01 13.15
C THR A 22 -10.51 11.82 11.65
N PRO A 23 -10.11 12.86 10.87
CA PRO A 23 -9.71 12.69 9.49
C PRO A 23 -8.50 11.77 9.38
N THR A 24 -8.55 10.82 8.46
CA THR A 24 -7.52 9.79 8.30
C THR A 24 -7.29 9.48 6.84
N TRP A 25 -6.13 8.90 6.53
CA TRP A 25 -5.82 8.31 5.22
C TRP A 25 -5.55 6.82 5.38
N GLY A 26 -6.02 6.02 4.43
CA GLY A 26 -5.87 4.56 4.47
C GLY A 26 -5.90 3.92 3.08
N TYR A 27 -5.58 2.63 3.03
CA TYR A 27 -5.65 1.82 1.81
C TYR A 27 -7.00 1.08 1.77
N ARG A 28 -7.92 1.51 0.88
CA ARG A 28 -9.29 0.97 0.79
C ARG A 28 -10.10 1.07 2.10
N GLY A 29 -9.89 2.11 2.89
CA GLY A 29 -10.64 2.32 4.13
C GLY A 29 -10.26 3.62 4.81
N ALA A 30 -10.90 3.90 5.94
CA ALA A 30 -10.59 5.07 6.75
C ALA A 30 -9.21 4.96 7.42
N ILE A 31 -8.81 3.77 7.85
CA ILE A 31 -7.54 3.55 8.54
C ILE A 31 -6.94 2.20 8.13
N LEU A 32 -5.61 2.13 8.03
CA LEU A 32 -4.86 0.94 7.60
C LEU A 32 -5.24 0.44 6.20
N GLY A 33 -4.79 -0.77 5.86
CA GLY A 33 -5.09 -1.46 4.62
C GLY A 33 -5.44 -2.93 4.84
N PRO A 34 -5.95 -3.61 3.79
CA PRO A 34 -6.16 -5.05 3.84
C PRO A 34 -4.83 -5.79 4.00
N SER A 35 -4.83 -6.87 4.78
CA SER A 35 -3.67 -7.79 4.80
C SER A 35 -3.58 -8.55 3.49
N LEU A 36 -2.43 -8.47 2.83
CA LEU A 36 -2.13 -9.26 1.64
C LEU A 36 -1.50 -10.59 2.05
N ARG A 37 -1.97 -11.70 1.48
CA ARG A 37 -1.35 -13.03 1.62
C ARG A 37 -0.75 -13.42 0.27
N ILE A 38 0.57 -13.48 0.22
CA ILE A 38 1.36 -13.72 -0.99
C ILE A 38 2.21 -14.97 -0.76
N PRO A 39 2.01 -16.06 -1.52
CA PRO A 39 2.87 -17.22 -1.45
C PRO A 39 4.28 -16.91 -1.95
N ARG A 40 5.29 -17.53 -1.31
CA ARG A 40 6.68 -17.48 -1.78
C ARG A 40 6.79 -18.04 -3.20
N GLY A 41 7.59 -17.40 -4.04
CA GLY A 41 7.86 -17.83 -5.41
C GLY A 41 6.75 -17.52 -6.41
N GLU A 42 5.63 -16.92 -5.98
CA GLU A 42 4.56 -16.51 -6.90
C GLU A 42 4.84 -15.10 -7.48
N PRO A 43 4.85 -14.92 -8.81
CA PRO A 43 4.91 -13.59 -9.40
C PRO A 43 3.59 -12.86 -9.19
N ILE A 44 3.67 -11.64 -8.66
CA ILE A 44 2.51 -10.81 -8.35
C ILE A 44 2.58 -9.45 -9.03
N ARG A 45 1.41 -8.82 -9.12
CA ARG A 45 1.25 -7.42 -9.49
C ARG A 45 0.43 -6.70 -8.43
N ILE A 46 0.88 -5.52 -7.98
CA ILE A 46 0.12 -4.66 -7.06
C ILE A 46 -0.06 -3.30 -7.71
N LEU A 47 -1.31 -2.89 -7.89
CA LEU A 47 -1.65 -1.56 -8.41
C LEU A 47 -2.01 -0.68 -7.22
N VAL A 48 -1.24 0.36 -6.96
CA VAL A 48 -1.53 1.33 -5.89
C VAL A 48 -1.97 2.64 -6.52
N HIS A 49 -3.24 2.97 -6.36
CA HIS A 49 -3.81 4.25 -6.81
C HIS A 49 -3.75 5.29 -5.68
N ASN A 50 -3.22 6.47 -5.97
CA ASN A 50 -3.25 7.59 -5.06
C ASN A 50 -4.51 8.45 -5.30
N GLY A 51 -5.52 8.28 -4.45
CA GLY A 51 -6.74 9.09 -4.45
C GLY A 51 -6.67 10.33 -3.54
N LEU A 52 -5.50 10.65 -2.98
CA LEU A 52 -5.28 11.88 -2.21
C LEU A 52 -4.98 13.06 -3.14
N ASP A 53 -5.02 14.26 -2.57
CA ASP A 53 -4.60 15.51 -3.21
C ASP A 53 -3.09 15.79 -3.06
N GLN A 54 -2.34 14.89 -2.40
CA GLN A 54 -0.89 14.99 -2.19
C GLN A 54 -0.15 13.79 -2.78
N SER A 55 1.08 14.01 -3.26
CA SER A 55 1.98 12.93 -3.65
C SER A 55 2.36 12.06 -2.45
N THR A 56 2.46 10.75 -2.67
CA THR A 56 2.83 9.78 -1.63
C THR A 56 3.56 8.58 -2.25
N THR A 57 4.02 7.65 -1.44
CA THR A 57 4.61 6.37 -1.89
C THR A 57 4.15 5.23 -0.98
N THR A 58 4.26 4.00 -1.45
CA THR A 58 4.00 2.78 -0.66
C THR A 58 5.27 1.95 -0.62
N HIS A 59 5.90 1.88 0.56
CA HIS A 59 7.06 1.03 0.80
C HIS A 59 6.63 -0.33 1.35
N TRP A 60 7.26 -1.41 0.87
CA TRP A 60 6.99 -2.78 1.30
C TRP A 60 8.01 -3.18 2.37
N HIS A 61 7.80 -2.75 3.62
CA HIS A 61 8.78 -2.91 4.68
C HIS A 61 9.08 -4.40 4.95
N GLY A 62 10.35 -4.76 4.80
CA GLY A 62 10.83 -6.12 4.96
C GLY A 62 10.71 -7.00 3.71
N ALA A 63 10.20 -6.48 2.59
CA ALA A 63 10.19 -7.19 1.32
C ALA A 63 11.56 -7.10 0.63
N HIS A 64 12.11 -8.24 0.23
CA HIS A 64 13.28 -8.29 -0.63
C HIS A 64 12.82 -8.21 -2.09
N VAL A 65 12.85 -6.98 -2.63
CA VAL A 65 12.36 -6.65 -3.97
C VAL A 65 13.36 -5.75 -4.70
N PRO A 66 13.28 -5.64 -6.04
CA PRO A 66 14.04 -4.65 -6.79
C PRO A 66 13.82 -3.22 -6.28
N GLY A 67 14.85 -2.37 -6.33
CA GLY A 67 14.80 -1.02 -5.76
C GLY A 67 13.76 -0.08 -6.40
N ASP A 68 13.42 -0.30 -7.67
CA ASP A 68 12.34 0.40 -8.39
C ASP A 68 10.94 -0.10 -7.99
N MET A 69 10.86 -1.26 -7.35
CA MET A 69 9.63 -1.85 -6.79
C MET A 69 9.52 -1.69 -5.27
N ASP A 70 10.56 -1.19 -4.61
CA ASP A 70 10.62 -1.05 -3.15
C ASP A 70 9.71 0.07 -2.61
N GLY A 71 9.41 1.07 -3.42
CA GLY A 71 8.54 2.19 -3.03
C GLY A 71 9.19 3.19 -2.07
N GLY A 72 10.52 3.33 -2.14
CA GLY A 72 11.25 4.38 -1.43
C GLY A 72 10.83 5.81 -1.83
N PRO A 73 11.38 6.84 -1.17
CA PRO A 73 10.99 8.25 -1.37
C PRO A 73 11.17 8.77 -2.81
N GLN A 74 11.98 8.09 -3.61
CA GLN A 74 12.17 8.39 -5.04
C GLN A 74 11.00 7.93 -5.94
N SER A 75 10.14 7.02 -5.47
CA SER A 75 9.06 6.40 -6.26
C SER A 75 7.69 7.03 -5.98
N LEU A 76 7.60 8.36 -6.08
CA LEU A 76 6.38 9.10 -5.77
C LEU A 76 5.23 8.77 -6.75
N ILE A 77 4.05 8.60 -6.18
CA ILE A 77 2.76 8.45 -6.84
C ILE A 77 2.03 9.79 -6.72
N ALA A 78 1.96 10.54 -7.81
CA ALA A 78 1.24 11.82 -7.84
C ALA A 78 -0.29 11.64 -7.65
N PRO A 79 -1.02 12.68 -7.24
CA PRO A 79 -2.48 12.65 -7.13
C PRO A 79 -3.18 12.11 -8.38
N GLY A 80 -4.13 11.19 -8.19
CA GLY A 80 -4.88 10.54 -9.26
C GLY A 80 -4.08 9.55 -10.11
N ARG A 81 -2.82 9.29 -9.77
CA ARG A 81 -1.97 8.33 -10.51
C ARG A 81 -1.94 6.97 -9.84
N THR A 82 -1.53 5.97 -10.60
CA THR A 82 -1.37 4.59 -10.14
C THR A 82 0.05 4.13 -10.39
N TRP A 83 0.69 3.58 -9.37
CA TRP A 83 1.94 2.85 -9.51
C TRP A 83 1.67 1.36 -9.69
N HIS A 84 2.47 0.73 -10.54
CA HIS A 84 2.35 -0.68 -10.90
C HIS A 84 3.58 -1.42 -10.38
N TYR A 85 3.44 -2.02 -9.21
CA TYR A 85 4.47 -2.89 -8.65
C TYR A 85 4.38 -4.27 -9.29
N HIS A 86 5.52 -4.86 -9.66
CA HIS A 86 5.61 -6.23 -10.14
C HIS A 86 6.89 -6.90 -9.64
N TYR A 87 6.74 -7.98 -8.89
CA TYR A 87 7.88 -8.72 -8.34
C TYR A 87 7.46 -10.13 -7.93
N THR A 88 8.47 -10.96 -7.64
CA THR A 88 8.31 -12.26 -7.02
C THR A 88 8.94 -12.18 -5.63
N ILE A 89 8.20 -12.53 -4.58
CA ILE A 89 8.77 -12.64 -3.24
C ILE A 89 9.45 -14.00 -3.10
N ASP A 90 10.78 -14.00 -2.98
CA ASP A 90 11.59 -15.21 -2.75
C ASP A 90 12.46 -15.09 -1.49
N GLN A 91 11.85 -14.64 -0.40
CA GLN A 91 12.44 -14.65 0.94
C GLN A 91 11.73 -15.67 1.84
N PRO A 92 12.31 -16.04 3.01
CA PRO A 92 11.62 -16.84 4.02
C PRO A 92 10.31 -16.19 4.49
N GLU A 93 9.36 -17.01 4.95
CA GLU A 93 8.05 -16.56 5.39
C GLU A 93 8.15 -15.57 6.56
N ALA A 94 7.48 -14.43 6.44
CA ALA A 94 7.49 -13.38 7.47
C ALA A 94 6.19 -12.56 7.43
N THR A 95 5.99 -11.74 8.46
CA THR A 95 4.99 -10.67 8.44
C THR A 95 5.68 -9.37 8.02
N LEU A 96 5.22 -8.78 6.92
CA LEU A 96 5.71 -7.54 6.34
C LEU A 96 4.64 -6.45 6.55
N TRP A 97 5.00 -5.17 6.34
CA TRP A 97 4.07 -4.05 6.51
C TRP A 97 4.32 -2.88 5.58
#